data_AF-W1XBD9-F1
#
_entry.id   AF-W1XBD9-F1
#
_cell.length_a   1.000
_cell.length_b   1.000
_cell.length_c   1.000
_cell.angle_alpha   90.00
_cell.angle_beta   90.00
_cell.angle_gamma   90.00
#
_symmetry.space_group_name_H-M   'P 1'
#
loop_
_entity.id
_entity.type
_entity.pdbx_description
1 polymer ?
#
loop_
_entity_poly.entity_id
_entity_poly.type
_entity_poly.pdbx_seq_one_letter_code
_entity_poly.pdbx_strand_id
1 'polypeptide(L)'
;QAAEVWLARIHEVGVPVAPLLSVAEAINLPQTQARNMLIEAGGIMMPGNPIKISGCADPHVMPGAATLDQHGEQIRQEFSS
;
A
#
# COMPACT_ATOMS: atom_id res chain seq x y z
N GLN A 1 2.52 -3.02 -34.41
CA GLN A 1 2.08 -3.95 -33.35
C GLN A 1 1.81 -3.12 -32.10
N ALA A 2 0.75 -3.41 -31.34
CA ALA A 2 0.44 -2.70 -30.10
C ALA A 2 1.45 -3.07 -28.99
N ALA A 3 1.51 -2.27 -27.92
CA ALA A 3 2.44 -2.50 -26.81
C ALA A 3 2.26 -3.90 -26.17
N GLU A 4 1.01 -4.34 -26.00
CA GLU A 4 0.67 -5.66 -25.45
C GLU A 4 1.25 -6.84 -26.26
N VAL A 5 1.29 -6.72 -27.59
CA VAL A 5 1.87 -7.75 -28.46
C VAL A 5 3.36 -7.92 -28.18
N TRP A 6 4.07 -6.83 -27.89
CA TRP A 6 5.49 -6.88 -27.58
C TRP A 6 5.75 -7.44 -26.19
N LEU A 7 4.90 -7.14 -25.20
CA LEU A 7 4.99 -7.77 -23.88
C LEU A 7 4.96 -9.29 -24.01
N ALA A 8 3.99 -9.84 -24.74
CA ALA A 8 3.87 -11.28 -24.94
C ALA A 8 5.10 -11.87 -25.66
N ARG A 9 5.51 -11.30 -26.80
CA ARG A 9 6.63 -11.84 -27.60
C ARG A 9 7.98 -11.76 -26.90
N ILE A 10 8.25 -10.68 -26.18
CA ILE A 10 9.52 -10.47 -25.48
C ILE A 10 9.59 -11.36 -24.23
N HIS A 11 8.47 -11.47 -23.49
CA HIS A 11 8.39 -12.36 -22.33
C HIS A 11 8.59 -13.84 -22.70
N GLU A 12 8.01 -14.29 -23.81
CA GLU A 12 8.12 -15.67 -24.31
C GLU A 12 9.57 -16.14 -24.49
N VAL A 13 10.48 -15.22 -24.86
CA VAL A 13 11.91 -15.52 -25.05
C VAL A 13 12.75 -15.29 -23.79
N GLY A 14 12.11 -15.07 -22.64
CA GLY A 14 12.77 -14.93 -21.33
C GLY A 14 13.45 -13.58 -21.08
N VAL A 15 13.20 -12.57 -21.91
CA VAL A 15 13.74 -11.22 -21.71
C VAL A 15 12.83 -10.44 -20.74
N PRO A 16 13.38 -9.82 -19.68
CA PRO A 16 12.59 -9.00 -18.75
C PRO A 16 11.92 -7.82 -19.46
N VAL A 17 10.60 -7.73 -19.32
CA VAL A 17 9.79 -6.68 -19.96
C VAL A 17 8.59 -6.33 -19.08
N ALA A 18 8.16 -5.07 -19.09
CA ALA A 18 7.00 -4.59 -18.36
C ALA A 18 6.37 -3.37 -19.07
N PRO A 19 5.05 -3.12 -18.90
CA PRO A 19 4.43 -1.88 -19.34
C PRO A 19 4.81 -0.71 -18.43
N LEU A 20 4.70 0.51 -18.96
CA LEU A 20 4.66 1.73 -18.14
C LEU A 20 3.22 1.94 -17.67
N LEU A 21 2.98 1.73 -16.38
CA LEU A 21 1.67 1.93 -15.76
C LEU A 21 1.60 3.30 -15.06
N SER A 22 0.42 3.89 -15.06
CA SER A 22 0.06 4.99 -14.18
C SER A 22 -0.04 4.52 -12.73
N VAL A 23 -0.06 5.47 -11.78
CA VAL A 23 -0.31 5.18 -10.37
C VAL A 23 -1.66 4.48 -10.18
N ALA A 24 -2.70 4.93 -10.89
CA ALA A 24 -4.03 4.34 -10.82
C ALA A 24 -4.06 2.88 -11.27
N GLU A 25 -3.34 2.54 -12.35
CA GLU A 25 -3.22 1.15 -12.79
C GLU A 25 -2.41 0.31 -11.79
N ALA A 26 -1.30 0.86 -11.28
CA ALA A 26 -0.43 0.16 -10.33
C ALA A 26 -1.13 -0.19 -9.01
N ILE A 27 -1.94 0.71 -8.45
CA ILE A 27 -2.67 0.41 -7.20
C ILE A 27 -3.77 -0.66 -7.37
N ASN A 28 -4.27 -0.83 -8.60
CA ASN A 28 -5.31 -1.81 -8.95
C ASN A 28 -4.74 -3.17 -9.39
N LEU A 29 -3.42 -3.34 -9.45
CA LEU A 29 -2.82 -4.63 -9.77
C LEU A 29 -3.18 -5.69 -8.71
N PRO A 30 -3.45 -6.95 -9.12
CA PRO A 30 -3.64 -8.06 -8.18
C PRO A 30 -2.49 -8.20 -7.18
N GLN A 31 -1.26 -7.89 -7.62
CA GLN A 31 -0.07 -7.91 -6.76
C GLN A 31 -0.12 -6.89 -5.62
N THR A 32 -0.68 -5.69 -5.84
CA THR A 32 -0.81 -4.65 -4.81
C THR A 32 -1.76 -5.11 -3.70
N GLN A 33 -2.87 -5.74 -4.10
CA GLN A 33 -3.88 -6.26 -3.17
C GLN A 33 -3.34 -7.46 -2.37
N ALA A 34 -2.70 -8.42 -3.05
CA ALA A 34 -2.10 -9.59 -2.41
C ALA A 34 -0.98 -9.22 -1.40
N ARG A 35 -0.33 -8.07 -1.60
CA ARG A 35 0.72 -7.55 -0.71
C ARG A 35 0.20 -6.56 0.34
N ASN A 36 -1.11 -6.37 0.45
CA ASN A 36 -1.73 -5.39 1.36
C ASN A 36 -1.03 -4.01 1.28
N MET A 37 -0.80 -3.54 0.05
CA MET A 37 -0.08 -2.27 -0.22
C MET A 37 -1.01 -1.09 -0.45
N LEU A 38 -2.32 -1.32 -0.44
CA LEU A 38 -3.35 -0.29 -0.36
C LEU A 38 -4.25 -0.66 0.83
N ILE A 39 -4.18 0.12 1.90
CA ILE A 39 -4.91 -0.11 3.15
C ILE A 39 -5.97 0.96 3.35
N GLU A 40 -6.90 0.72 4.27
CA GLU A 40 -7.85 1.72 4.72
C GLU A 40 -7.49 2.17 6.14
N ALA A 41 -7.30 3.48 6.36
CA ALA A 41 -7.12 4.03 7.70
C ALA A 41 -8.04 5.24 7.91
N GLY A 42 -8.91 5.17 8.91
CA GLY A 42 -9.92 6.22 9.14
C GLY A 42 -10.87 6.45 7.96
N GLY A 43 -11.20 5.40 7.20
CA GLY A 43 -12.07 5.49 6.01
C GLY A 43 -11.36 6.00 4.75
N ILE A 44 -10.04 6.17 4.77
CA ILE A 44 -9.26 6.70 3.64
C ILE A 44 -8.32 5.62 3.11
N MET A 45 -8.34 5.42 1.79
CA MET A 45 -7.38 4.54 1.11
C MET A 45 -6.00 5.18 1.04
N MET A 46 -4.97 4.46 1.49
CA MET A 46 -3.58 4.96 1.51
C MET A 46 -2.55 3.83 1.35
N PRO A 47 -1.27 4.13 1.07
CA PRO A 47 -0.24 3.11 0.92
C PRO A 47 -0.02 2.29 2.20
N GLY A 48 0.10 0.98 2.05
CA GLY A 48 0.40 0.04 3.13
C GLY A 48 1.90 -0.08 3.46
N ASN A 49 2.22 -0.85 4.51
CA ASN A 49 3.61 -1.07 4.94
C ASN A 49 4.33 -2.07 4.02
N PRO A 50 5.46 -1.74 3.36
CA PRO A 50 6.18 -2.69 2.50
C PRO A 50 6.96 -3.76 3.27
N ILE A 51 7.25 -3.57 4.56
CA ILE A 51 8.03 -4.49 5.40
C ILE A 51 7.09 -5.57 5.94
N LYS A 52 7.19 -6.79 5.42
CA LYS A 52 6.38 -7.93 5.83
C LYS A 52 7.22 -8.92 6.62
N ILE A 53 6.86 -9.14 7.89
CA ILE A 53 7.58 -10.04 8.82
C ILE A 53 6.62 -11.13 9.28
N SER A 54 7.03 -12.38 9.17
CA SER A 54 6.24 -13.52 9.66
C SER A 54 5.95 -13.38 11.16
N GLY A 55 4.68 -13.51 11.54
CA GLY A 55 4.24 -13.36 12.93
C GLY A 55 3.93 -11.92 13.35
N CYS A 56 4.27 -10.91 12.54
CA CYS A 56 3.80 -9.54 12.73
C CYS A 56 2.49 -9.34 11.95
N ALA A 57 1.45 -8.86 12.63
CA ALA A 57 0.18 -8.55 11.99
C ALA A 57 0.33 -7.39 10.99
N ASP A 58 -0.35 -7.51 9.86
CA ASP A 58 -0.39 -6.50 8.80
C ASP A 58 -1.86 -6.32 8.37
N PRO A 59 -2.67 -5.64 9.21
CA PRO A 59 -4.10 -5.54 8.97
C PRO A 59 -4.40 -4.63 7.78
N HIS A 60 -5.50 -4.93 7.09
CA HIS A 60 -5.97 -4.10 5.97
C HIS A 60 -6.65 -2.80 6.44
N VAL A 61 -7.32 -2.86 7.61
CA VAL A 61 -7.97 -1.72 8.25
C VAL A 61 -7.13 -1.26 9.44
N MET A 62 -6.73 0.00 9.44
CA MET A 62 -5.82 0.61 10.41
C MET A 62 -6.49 1.80 11.14
N PRO A 63 -6.02 2.16 12.34
CA PRO A 63 -6.43 3.40 12.99
C PRO A 63 -6.12 4.61 12.09
N GLY A 64 -7.10 5.51 11.96
CA GLY A 64 -6.92 6.75 11.21
C GLY A 64 -6.01 7.75 11.90
N ALA A 65 -5.70 8.84 11.19
CA ALA A 65 -4.97 9.95 11.77
C ALA A 65 -5.77 10.60 12.91
N ALA A 66 -5.08 11.02 13.96
CA ALA A 66 -5.66 11.84 15.02
C ALA A 66 -5.96 13.25 14.51
N THR A 67 -7.00 13.88 15.04
CA THR A 67 -7.23 15.32 14.84
C THR A 67 -6.28 16.15 15.72
N LEU A 68 -6.26 17.47 15.48
CA LEU A 68 -5.46 18.39 16.27
C LEU A 68 -5.82 18.30 17.76
N ASP A 69 -4.81 18.02 18.60
CA ASP A 69 -4.91 17.87 20.05
C ASP A 69 -5.87 16.77 20.55
N GLN A 70 -6.25 15.80 19.70
CA GLN A 70 -7.23 14.74 20.05
C GLN A 70 -6.92 13.99 21.36
N HIS A 71 -5.64 13.72 21.62
CA HIS A 71 -5.18 12.96 22.78
C HIS A 71 -4.41 13.83 23.79
N GLY A 72 -4.39 15.16 23.59
CA GLY A 72 -3.50 16.07 24.32
C GLY A 72 -3.74 16.12 25.82
N GLU A 73 -5.00 16.14 26.26
CA GLU A 73 -5.37 16.15 27.68
C GLU A 73 -4.84 14.92 28.42
N GLN A 74 -5.09 13.72 27.86
CA GLN A 74 -4.67 12.44 28.43
C GLN A 74 -3.15 12.34 28.51
N ILE A 75 -2.45 12.73 27.43
CA ILE A 75 -0.98 12.74 27.39
C ILE A 75 -0.43 13.71 28.45
N ARG A 76 -0.99 14.92 28.59
CA ARG A 76 -0.52 15.86 29.63
C ARG A 76 -0.70 15.27 31.01
N GLN A 77 -1.84 14.66 31.31
CA GLN A 77 -2.09 14.02 32.61
C GLN A 77 -1.10 12.87 32.87
N GLU A 78 -0.79 12.06 31.86
CA GLU A 78 0.17 10.96 31.94
C GLU A 78 1.61 11.42 32.28
N PHE A 79 2.04 12.56 31.73
CA PHE A 79 3.41 13.06 31.86
C PHE A 79 3.58 14.30 32.76
N SER A 80 2.59 14.64 33.60
CA SER A 80 2.64 15.85 34.46
C SER A 80 3.57 15.74 35.69
N SER A 81 4.52 14.80 35.72
CA SER A 81 5.46 14.57 36.84
C SER A 81 6.93 14.76 36.43
#